data_AF-A0A8S9I959-F1
#
_entry.id   AF-A0A8S9I959-F1
#
_cell.length_a   1.000
_cell.length_b   1.000
_cell.length_c   1.000
_cell.angle_alpha   90.00
_cell.angle_beta   90.00
_cell.angle_gamma   90.00
#
_symmetry.space_group_name_H-M   'P 1'
#
loop_
_entity.id
_entity.type
_entity.pdbx_description
1 polymer ?
#
loop_
_entity_poly.entity_id
_entity_poly.type
_entity_poly.pdbx_seq_one_letter_code
_entity_poly.pdbx_strand_id
1 'polypeptide(L)'
;MKTGSGSAVGLSFVVVERMRRVMEEGGWVEGGRKVVRVERDEQIGVSRRDFRDMNGNNDREWRRFGCYVLVESFGLRRADGVLLVKCLFRHTQRLRCKWE
;
A
#
# COMPACT_ATOMS: atom_id res chain seq x y z
N MET A 1 25.90 5.12 -4.31
CA MET A 1 24.99 4.98 -3.15
C MET A 1 24.83 6.37 -2.54
N LYS A 2 23.66 7.00 -2.63
CA LYS A 2 23.40 8.26 -1.92
C LYS A 2 22.66 7.89 -0.64
N THR A 3 23.37 7.94 0.49
CA THR A 3 22.80 7.88 1.83
C THR A 3 22.00 9.17 2.04
N GLY A 4 20.67 9.06 2.12
CA GLY A 4 19.89 10.10 2.78
C GLY A 4 20.43 10.23 4.20
N SER A 5 20.69 11.47 4.64
CA SER A 5 21.13 11.81 5.99
C SER A 5 20.09 11.35 7.02
N GLY A 6 20.13 10.06 7.37
CA GLY A 6 19.38 9.48 8.48
C GLY A 6 20.31 9.43 9.67
N SER A 7 20.01 10.23 10.69
CA SER A 7 20.61 10.07 12.02
C SER A 7 20.40 8.63 12.47
N ALA A 8 21.48 7.92 12.81
CA ALA A 8 21.40 6.57 13.35
C ALA A 8 20.81 6.65 14.77
N VAL A 9 19.55 6.25 14.93
CA VAL A 9 18.91 6.14 16.23
C VAL A 9 19.29 4.81 16.84
N GLY A 10 19.95 4.83 18.01
CA GLY A 10 20.29 3.63 18.78
C GLY A 10 19.02 2.98 19.35
N LEU A 11 18.38 2.11 18.56
CA LEU A 11 17.26 1.29 19.00
C LEU A 11 17.77 -0.01 19.62
N SER A 12 17.16 -0.43 20.72
CA SER A 12 17.39 -1.78 21.27
C SER A 12 17.06 -2.83 20.22
N PHE A 13 17.94 -3.83 20.09
CA PHE A 13 17.77 -4.95 19.16
C PHE A 13 16.39 -5.63 19.32
N VAL A 14 15.89 -5.74 20.55
CA VAL A 14 14.56 -6.32 20.85
C VAL A 14 13.42 -5.55 20.16
N VAL A 15 13.53 -4.21 20.10
CA VAL A 15 12.53 -3.37 19.42
C VAL A 15 12.59 -3.60 17.91
N VAL A 16 13.80 -3.64 17.36
CA VAL A 16 14.02 -3.86 15.92
C VAL A 16 13.50 -5.24 15.49
N GLU A 17 13.81 -6.30 16.25
CA GLU A 17 13.33 -7.66 15.98
C GLU A 17 11.82 -7.76 16.05
N ARG A 18 11.19 -7.12 17.04
CA ARG A 18 9.72 -7.09 17.14
C ARG A 18 9.10 -6.38 15.94
N MET A 19 9.67 -5.25 15.51
CA MET A 19 9.21 -4.55 14.31
C MET A 19 9.37 -5.44 13.06
N ARG A 20 10.50 -6.13 12.92
CA ARG A 20 10.75 -7.05 11.80
C ARG A 20 9.72 -8.16 11.74
N ARG A 21 9.46 -8.85 12.86
CA ARG A 21 8.48 -9.95 12.91
C ARG A 21 7.08 -9.52 12.49
N VAL A 22 6.62 -8.35 12.96
CA VAL A 22 5.29 -7.84 12.55
C VAL A 22 5.26 -7.51 11.06
N MET A 23 6.35 -6.97 10.51
CA MET A 23 6.46 -6.74 9.07
C MET A 23 6.44 -8.06 8.29
N GLU A 24 7.17 -9.09 8.72
CA GLU A 24 7.21 -10.42 8.09
C GLU A 24 5.84 -11.13 8.12
N GLU A 25 5.15 -11.15 9.26
CA GLU A 25 3.77 -11.63 9.37
C GLU A 25 2.83 -10.85 8.43
N GLY A 26 3.12 -9.57 8.25
CA GLY A 26 2.47 -8.68 7.31
C GLY A 26 2.82 -8.94 5.83
N GLY A 27 3.70 -9.88 5.50
CA GLY A 27 4.12 -10.21 4.13
C GLY A 27 5.33 -9.43 3.62
N TRP A 28 6.05 -8.73 4.50
CA TRP A 28 7.34 -8.13 4.18
C TRP A 28 8.39 -9.23 4.00
N VAL A 29 9.27 -9.08 3.01
CA VAL A 29 10.40 -9.99 2.80
C VAL A 29 11.69 -9.18 2.88
N GLU A 30 12.60 -9.59 3.76
CA GLU A 30 13.92 -8.99 3.91
C GLU A 30 14.75 -9.25 2.65
N GLY A 31 15.21 -8.18 1.99
CA GLY A 31 15.98 -8.31 0.74
C GLY A 31 15.80 -7.11 -0.18
N GLY A 32 16.78 -6.21 -0.20
CA GLY A 32 16.79 -5.06 -1.09
C GLY A 32 16.69 -5.48 -2.56
N ARG A 33 15.78 -4.81 -3.29
CA ARG A 33 15.56 -4.85 -4.75
C ARG A 33 14.58 -5.87 -5.31
N LYS A 34 13.89 -6.68 -4.52
CA LYS A 34 12.73 -7.41 -5.07
C LYS A 34 11.53 -6.46 -5.06
N VAL A 35 11.31 -5.75 -6.16
CA VAL A 35 10.03 -5.06 -6.39
C VAL A 35 8.95 -6.13 -6.31
N VAL A 36 8.16 -6.11 -5.25
CA VAL A 36 6.99 -6.99 -5.13
C VAL A 36 6.00 -6.53 -6.18
N ARG A 37 5.95 -7.23 -7.32
CA ARG A 37 4.92 -7.03 -8.34
C ARG A 37 3.65 -7.69 -7.86
N VAL A 38 2.56 -6.93 -7.90
CA VAL A 38 1.21 -7.45 -7.67
C VAL A 38 0.43 -7.23 -8.95
N GLU A 39 0.00 -8.32 -9.56
CA GLU A 39 -0.83 -8.31 -10.76
C GLU A 39 -2.21 -8.85 -10.37
N ARG A 40 -3.26 -8.15 -10.80
CA ARG A 40 -4.65 -8.55 -10.58
C ARG A 40 -5.47 -8.12 -11.77
N ASP A 41 -6.14 -9.08 -12.39
CA ASP A 41 -7.09 -8.81 -13.47
C ASP A 41 -8.43 -8.37 -12.88
N GLU A 42 -8.99 -7.29 -13.42
CA GLU A 42 -10.30 -6.76 -13.05
C GLU A 42 -11.14 -6.61 -14.31
N GLN A 43 -12.34 -7.21 -14.32
CA GLN A 43 -13.23 -7.10 -15.46
C GLN A 43 -13.86 -5.70 -15.46
N ILE A 44 -13.81 -5.01 -16.60
CA ILE A 44 -14.39 -3.67 -16.74
C ILE A 44 -15.89 -3.76 -16.43
N GLY A 45 -16.33 -3.04 -15.41
CA GLY A 45 -17.72 -3.00 -14.96
C GLY A 45 -18.62 -2.21 -15.90
N VAL A 46 -18.82 -2.69 -17.12
CA VAL A 46 -19.88 -2.19 -18.02
C VAL A 46 -21.08 -3.13 -17.84
N SER A 47 -22.15 -2.66 -17.19
CA SER A 47 -23.32 -3.50 -16.95
C SER A 47 -24.16 -3.61 -18.22
N ARG A 48 -24.61 -4.81 -18.57
CA ARG A 48 -25.49 -5.05 -19.73
C ARG A 48 -26.85 -4.32 -19.61
N ARG A 49 -27.22 -3.81 -18.42
CA ARG A 49 -28.41 -2.95 -18.23
C ARG A 49 -28.20 -1.52 -18.74
N ASP A 50 -26.97 -1.08 -18.92
CA ASP A 50 -26.61 0.23 -19.48
C ASP A 50 -26.83 0.24 -21.02
N PHE A 51 -27.24 -0.90 -21.60
CA PHE A 51 -27.43 -1.10 -23.04
C PHE A 51 -28.83 -0.71 -23.55
N ARG A 52 -29.76 -0.28 -22.66
CA ARG A 52 -31.16 -0.06 -23.05
C ARG A 52 -31.51 1.36 -23.49
N ASP A 53 -30.65 2.35 -23.27
CA ASP A 53 -30.85 3.71 -23.81
C ASP A 53 -30.08 3.88 -25.12
N MET A 54 -30.57 3.19 -26.17
CA MET A 54 -30.20 3.44 -27.56
C MET A 54 -30.83 4.76 -28.07
N ASN A 55 -30.43 5.89 -27.50
CA ASN A 55 -30.66 7.18 -28.14
C ASN A 55 -29.36 7.99 -28.23
N GLY A 56 -28.49 7.52 -29.13
CA GLY A 56 -27.55 8.36 -29.88
C GLY A 56 -26.35 8.98 -29.17
N ASN A 57 -26.31 9.06 -27.83
CA ASN A 57 -25.14 9.58 -27.13
C ASN A 57 -24.25 8.44 -26.63
N ASN A 58 -23.16 8.19 -27.35
CA ASN A 58 -22.20 7.10 -27.12
C ASN A 58 -21.25 7.34 -25.93
N ASP A 59 -21.68 8.09 -24.92
CA ASP A 59 -20.92 8.26 -23.68
C ASP A 59 -21.13 7.02 -22.83
N ARG A 60 -20.46 5.94 -23.24
CA ARG A 60 -20.16 4.78 -22.39
C ARG A 60 -19.59 5.35 -21.10
N GLU A 61 -20.36 5.31 -20.03
CA GLU A 61 -20.03 5.99 -18.79
C GLU A 61 -18.79 5.32 -18.18
N TRP A 62 -17.61 5.88 -18.50
CA TRP A 62 -16.34 5.38 -17.99
C TRP A 62 -16.32 5.58 -16.47
N ARG A 63 -16.45 4.47 -15.75
CA ARG A 63 -16.33 4.45 -14.29
C ARG A 63 -14.89 4.59 -13.87
N ARG A 64 -14.63 5.34 -12.81
CA ARG A 64 -13.25 5.51 -12.30
C ARG A 64 -12.83 4.22 -11.62
N PHE A 65 -11.66 3.70 -11.98
CA PHE A 65 -11.05 2.58 -11.27
C PHE A 65 -10.17 3.09 -10.13
N GLY A 66 -10.41 2.59 -8.91
CA GLY A 66 -9.59 2.84 -7.74
C GLY A 66 -8.94 1.57 -7.22
N CYS A 67 -7.63 1.59 -6.97
CA CYS A 67 -6.88 0.51 -6.35
C CYS A 67 -6.22 1.01 -5.06
N TYR A 68 -6.53 0.35 -3.94
CA TYR A 68 -6.13 0.73 -2.60
C TYR A 68 -5.34 -0.41 -1.96
N VAL A 69 -4.25 -0.06 -1.28
CA VAL A 69 -3.46 -1.01 -0.48
C VAL A 69 -3.56 -0.62 0.98
N LEU A 70 -3.69 -1.60 1.87
CA LEU A 70 -3.56 -1.35 3.29
C LEU A 70 -2.10 -0.97 3.61
N VAL A 71 -1.93 0.15 4.30
CA VAL A 71 -0.63 0.62 4.78
C VAL A 71 -0.66 0.68 6.31
N GLU A 72 0.27 -0.03 6.95
CA GLU A 72 0.54 0.08 8.37
C GLU A 72 1.80 0.92 8.60
N SER A 73 1.85 1.65 9.72
CA SER A 73 3.01 2.49 10.04
C SER A 73 3.44 2.35 11.50
N PHE A 74 4.74 2.18 11.71
CA PHE A 74 5.35 2.21 13.04
C PHE A 74 6.01 3.56 13.26
N GLY A 75 5.59 4.27 14.30
CA GLY A 75 6.17 5.54 14.72
C GLY A 75 6.88 5.40 16.06
N LEU A 76 8.18 5.69 16.09
CA LEU A 76 8.93 5.85 17.34
C LEU A 76 8.93 7.31 17.75
N ARG A 77 8.36 7.63 18.91
CA ARG A 77 8.38 8.97 19.48
C ARG A 77 9.24 9.01 20.73
N ARG A 78 9.97 10.11 20.89
CA ARG A 78 10.59 10.50 22.17
C ARG A 78 9.49 10.86 23.17
N ALA A 79 9.85 10.89 24.45
CA ALA A 79 8.95 11.28 25.54
C ALA A 79 8.41 12.72 25.38
N ASP A 80 9.16 13.61 24.73
CA ASP A 80 8.74 14.96 24.35
C ASP A 80 7.79 15.02 23.14
N GLY A 81 7.37 13.86 22.61
CA GLY A 81 6.43 13.74 21.51
C GLY A 81 7.06 13.79 20.11
N VAL A 82 8.37 14.06 20.00
CA VAL A 82 9.05 14.16 18.70
C VAL A 82 9.15 12.78 18.03
N LEU A 83 8.65 12.66 16.80
CA LEU A 83 8.78 11.46 15.98
C LEU A 83 10.20 11.31 15.45
N LEU A 84 10.90 10.26 15.89
CA LEU A 84 12.26 9.94 15.47
C LEU A 84 12.31 9.05 14.25
N VAL A 85 11.45 8.04 14.20
CA VAL A 85 11.45 7.03 13.13
C VAL A 85 10.01 6.77 12.70
N LYS A 86 9.80 6.72 11.39
CA LYS A 86 8.55 6.26 10.79
C LYS A 86 8.86 5.17 9.76
N CYS A 87 8.42 3.95 10.05
CA CYS A 87 8.49 2.83 9.10
C CYS A 87 7.11 2.65 8.48
N LEU A 88 7.03 2.62 7.15
CA LEU A 88 5.79 2.37 6.41
C LEU A 88 5.83 0.98 5.81
N PHE A 89 4.76 0.23 5.99
CA PHE A 89 4.61 -1.11 5.48
C PHE A 89 3.33 -1.24 4.64
N ARG A 90 3.46 -1.80 3.43
CA ARG A 90 2.36 -1.98 2.49
C ARG A 90 2.02 -3.45 2.42
N HIS A 91 0.81 -3.82 2.84
CA HIS A 91 0.32 -5.19 2.77
C HIS A 91 -0.15 -5.49 1.35
N THR A 92 0.76 -5.94 0.50
CA THR A 92 0.48 -6.21 -0.93
C THR A 92 -0.60 -7.27 -1.15
N GLN A 93 -0.81 -8.17 -0.18
CA GLN A 93 -1.90 -9.16 -0.19
C GLN A 93 -3.24 -8.61 0.32
N ARG A 94 -3.29 -7.37 0.82
CA ARG A 94 -4.52 -6.70 1.29
C ARG A 94 -4.87 -5.53 0.38
N LEU A 95 -5.04 -5.83 -0.92
CA LEU A 95 -5.53 -4.89 -1.92
C LEU A 95 -7.06 -4.87 -1.96
N ARG A 96 -7.62 -3.69 -2.24
CA ARG A 96 -9.03 -3.51 -2.57
C ARG A 96 -9.13 -2.70 -3.85
N CYS A 97 -9.89 -3.20 -4.81
CA CYS A 97 -10.22 -2.47 -6.01
C CYS A 97 -11.72 -2.17 -6.03
N LYS A 98 -12.09 -0.99 -6.55
CA LYS A 98 -13.48 -0.59 -6.75
C LYS A 98 -13.62 0.21 -8.05
N TRP A 99 -14.79 0.13 -8.66
CA TRP A 99 -15.23 1.01 -9.72
C TRP A 99 -16.20 2.04 -9.11
N GLU A 100 -15.97 3.34 -9.35
CA GLU A 100 -16.90 4.43 -8.96
C GLU A 100 -17.93 4.67 -10.06
#